data_AF-A0A090M9J0-F1
#
_entry.id   AF-A0A090M9J0-F1
#
_cell.length_a   1.000
_cell.length_b   1.000
_cell.length_c   1.000
_cell.angle_alpha   90.00
_cell.angle_beta   90.00
_cell.angle_gamma   90.00
#
_symmetry.space_group_name_H-M   'P 1'
#
loop_
_entity.id
_entity.type
_entity.pdbx_description
1 polymer ?
#
loop_
_entity_poly.entity_id
_entity_poly.type
_entity_poly.pdbx_seq_one_letter_code
_entity_poly.pdbx_strand_id
1 'polypeptide(L)'
;MTSRHEAMRHITTNFSLYQSQLKAKLQSAVSKVHISSDLWTSPHRHGVLAVCARWVDEDYRPRRALLSLPEIRHSHSGEYQSRTIFSTLDIYDIANQLGCHTGDNAASNDTCLQHLSTTLRPDRNVRRTLALFSHLVV
;
A
#
# COMPACT_ATOMS: atom_id res chain seq x y z
N MET A 1 -35.16 3.96 -9.99
CA MET A 1 -34.26 3.32 -9.01
C MET A 1 -33.22 2.53 -9.79
N THR A 2 -31.94 2.85 -9.64
CA THR A 2 -30.83 2.09 -10.25
C THR A 2 -30.77 0.70 -9.60
N SER A 3 -30.66 -0.37 -10.40
CA SER A 3 -30.60 -1.72 -9.86
C SER A 3 -29.29 -1.98 -9.12
N ARG A 4 -29.26 -2.97 -8.19
CA ARG A 4 -28.02 -3.36 -7.49
C ARG A 4 -26.91 -3.73 -8.47
N HIS A 5 -27.22 -4.49 -9.52
CA HIS A 5 -26.25 -4.89 -10.55
C HIS A 5 -25.66 -3.68 -11.25
N GLU A 6 -26.51 -2.73 -11.62
CA GLU A 6 -26.09 -1.52 -12.30
C GLU A 6 -25.22 -0.64 -11.39
N ALA A 7 -25.62 -0.46 -10.12
CA ALA A 7 -24.81 0.24 -9.13
C ALA A 7 -23.43 -0.41 -8.91
N MET A 8 -23.37 -1.74 -8.78
CA MET A 8 -22.10 -2.47 -8.66
C MET A 8 -21.22 -2.29 -9.89
N ARG A 9 -21.81 -2.32 -11.09
CA ARG A 9 -21.08 -2.05 -12.34
C ARG A 9 -20.47 -0.65 -12.33
N HIS A 10 -21.24 0.38 -11.97
CA HIS A 10 -20.74 1.75 -11.87
C HIS A 10 -19.59 1.89 -10.86
N ILE A 11 -19.69 1.24 -9.70
CA ILE A 11 -18.63 1.24 -8.69
C ILE A 11 -17.36 0.60 -9.27
N THR A 12 -17.46 -0.57 -9.89
CA THR A 12 -16.30 -1.25 -10.49
C THR A 12 -15.66 -0.42 -11.59
N THR A 13 -16.46 0.15 -12.50
CA THR A 13 -15.94 1.01 -13.58
C THR A 13 -15.23 2.25 -13.03
N ASN A 14 -15.83 2.93 -12.06
CA ASN A 14 -15.22 4.11 -11.44
C ASN A 14 -13.95 3.74 -10.69
N PHE A 15 -13.95 2.63 -9.96
CA PHE A 15 -12.77 2.13 -9.27
C PHE A 15 -11.61 1.89 -10.24
N SER A 16 -11.85 1.15 -11.34
CA SER A 16 -10.83 0.92 -12.36
C SER A 16 -10.32 2.21 -12.98
N LEU A 17 -11.20 3.17 -13.29
CA LEU A 17 -10.81 4.48 -13.83
C LEU A 17 -9.89 5.24 -12.86
N TYR A 18 -10.29 5.37 -11.59
CA TYR A 18 -9.49 6.08 -10.59
C TYR A 18 -8.19 5.35 -10.26
N GLN A 19 -8.19 4.01 -10.27
CA GLN A 19 -6.99 3.20 -10.08
C GLN A 19 -5.99 3.46 -11.21
N SER A 20 -6.43 3.49 -12.47
CA SER A 20 -5.56 3.83 -13.60
C SER A 20 -5.00 5.25 -13.51
N GLN A 21 -5.82 6.23 -13.13
CA GLN A 21 -5.37 7.61 -12.92
C GLN A 21 -4.37 7.73 -11.77
N LEU A 22 -4.61 7.01 -10.67
CA LEU A 22 -3.71 6.98 -9.53
C LEU A 22 -2.38 6.32 -9.88
N LYS A 23 -2.40 5.23 -10.66
CA LYS A 23 -1.20 4.59 -11.21
C LYS A 23 -0.36 5.58 -12.01
N ALA A 24 -0.97 6.33 -12.94
CA ALA A 24 -0.27 7.35 -13.71
C ALA A 24 0.37 8.43 -12.82
N LYS A 25 -0.37 8.94 -11.81
CA LYS A 25 0.14 9.94 -10.86
C LYS A 25 1.29 9.45 -9.98
N LEU A 26 1.28 8.17 -9.61
CA LEU A 26 2.36 7.56 -8.85
C LEU A 26 3.59 7.34 -9.72
N GLN A 27 3.39 6.97 -10.99
CA GLN A 27 4.47 6.78 -11.95
C GLN A 27 5.13 8.10 -12.37
N SER A 28 4.40 9.22 -12.37
CA SER A 28 4.94 10.56 -12.64
C SER A 28 5.49 11.28 -11.40
N ALA A 29 5.57 10.59 -10.25
CA ALA A 29 6.13 11.16 -9.02
C ALA A 29 7.58 11.65 -9.23
N VAL A 30 7.88 12.86 -8.75
CA VAL A 30 9.24 13.42 -8.79
C VAL A 30 10.11 12.91 -7.64
N SER A 31 9.49 12.43 -6.56
CA SER A 31 10.15 11.78 -5.44
C SER A 31 10.06 10.26 -5.50
N LYS A 32 10.78 9.57 -4.61
CA LYS A 32 10.42 8.19 -4.27
C LYS A 32 8.99 8.14 -3.70
N VAL A 33 8.33 7.01 -3.87
CA VAL A 33 7.02 6.73 -3.28
C VAL A 33 7.24 6.04 -1.94
N HIS A 34 6.74 6.65 -0.87
CA HIS A 34 6.81 6.11 0.48
C HIS A 34 5.48 5.45 0.83
N ILE A 35 5.51 4.32 1.52
CA ILE A 35 4.29 3.60 1.92
C ILE A 35 4.13 3.56 3.43
N SER A 36 2.88 3.54 3.88
CA SER A 36 2.51 3.23 5.25
C SER A 36 1.49 2.10 5.26
N SER A 37 1.67 1.11 6.12
CA SER A 37 0.70 0.05 6.34
C SER A 37 0.13 0.07 7.74
N ASP A 38 -1.15 -0.26 7.86
CA ASP A 38 -1.83 -0.43 9.14
C ASP A 38 -2.74 -1.67 9.08
N LEU A 39 -2.61 -2.56 10.05
CA LEU A 39 -3.40 -3.78 10.15
C LEU A 39 -4.23 -3.74 11.43
N TRP A 40 -5.55 -3.66 11.26
CA TRP A 40 -6.47 -3.72 12.39
C TRP A 40 -7.49 -4.83 12.22
N THR A 41 -8.11 -5.22 13.33
CA THR A 41 -9.29 -6.09 13.33
C THR A 41 -10.54 -5.20 13.36
N SER A 42 -11.38 -5.31 12.34
CA SER A 42 -12.68 -4.62 12.31
C SER A 42 -13.61 -5.13 13.42
N PRO A 43 -14.68 -4.38 13.79
CA PRO A 43 -15.67 -4.82 14.78
C PRO A 43 -16.32 -6.17 14.48
N HIS A 44 -16.33 -6.56 13.20
CA HIS A 44 -16.87 -7.82 12.70
C HIS A 44 -15.83 -8.97 12.70
N ARG A 45 -14.68 -8.80 13.38
CA ARG A 45 -13.59 -9.78 13.49
C ARG A 45 -12.87 -10.11 12.18
N HIS A 46 -13.00 -9.25 11.18
CA HIS A 46 -12.22 -9.36 9.94
C HIS A 46 -10.96 -8.50 10.04
N GLY A 47 -9.80 -9.06 9.71
CA GLY A 47 -8.58 -8.28 9.55
C GLY A 47 -8.68 -7.36 8.33
N VAL A 48 -8.14 -6.14 8.42
CA VAL A 48 -8.11 -5.20 7.30
C VAL A 48 -6.72 -4.57 7.26
N LEU A 49 -6.05 -4.63 6.11
CA LEU A 49 -4.74 -4.03 5.91
C LEU A 49 -4.85 -2.79 5.03
N ALA A 50 -4.70 -1.59 5.59
CA ALA A 50 -4.52 -0.42 4.76
C ALA A 50 -3.08 -0.37 4.22
N VAL A 51 -2.94 -0.07 2.93
CA VAL A 51 -1.66 0.31 2.31
C VAL A 51 -1.84 1.68 1.70
N CYS A 52 -1.20 2.69 2.27
CA CYS A 52 -1.24 4.07 1.80
C CYS A 52 0.09 4.46 1.19
N ALA A 53 0.06 5.27 0.12
CA ALA A 53 1.23 5.89 -0.49
C ALA A 53 1.29 7.37 -0.18
N ARG A 54 2.52 7.89 -0.10
CA ARG A 54 2.87 9.31 -0.01
C ARG A 54 4.00 9.60 -0.99
N TRP A 55 3.86 10.65 -1.77
CA TRP A 55 4.85 11.07 -2.77
C TRP A 55 4.78 12.57 -3.01
N VAL A 56 5.73 13.11 -3.78
CA VAL A 56 5.71 14.47 -4.29
C VAL A 56 5.40 14.40 -5.79
N ASP A 57 4.41 15.18 -6.24
CA ASP A 57 4.02 15.25 -7.65
C ASP A 57 4.84 16.26 -8.45
N GLU A 58 4.53 16.38 -9.75
CA GLU A 58 5.20 17.28 -10.70
C GLU A 58 5.04 18.77 -10.34
N ASP A 59 4.01 19.13 -9.56
CA ASP A 59 3.83 20.48 -9.00
C ASP A 59 4.66 20.70 -7.72
N TYR A 60 5.53 19.76 -7.36
CA TYR A 60 6.29 19.74 -6.10
C TYR A 60 5.40 19.74 -4.85
N ARG A 61 4.18 19.19 -4.95
CA ARG A 61 3.22 19.13 -3.83
C ARG A 61 3.21 17.74 -3.20
N PRO A 62 3.20 17.64 -1.86
CA PRO A 62 2.97 16.38 -1.17
C PRO A 62 1.58 15.83 -1.47
N ARG A 63 1.52 14.56 -1.88
CA ARG A 63 0.30 13.81 -2.15
C ARG A 63 0.22 12.57 -1.26
N ARG A 64 -1.01 12.09 -1.06
CA ARG A 64 -1.31 10.84 -0.36
C ARG A 64 -2.48 10.13 -1.02
N ALA A 65 -2.46 8.80 -1.01
CA ALA A 65 -3.59 7.98 -1.48
C ALA A 65 -3.60 6.62 -0.79
N LEU A 66 -4.79 6.06 -0.60
CA LEU A 66 -4.98 4.66 -0.24
C LEU A 66 -4.82 3.81 -1.50
N LEU A 67 -3.87 2.88 -1.51
CA LEU A 67 -3.59 2.01 -2.65
C LEU A 67 -4.39 0.71 -2.58
N SER A 68 -4.53 0.16 -1.38
CA SER A 68 -5.16 -1.14 -1.13
C SER A 68 -5.76 -1.19 0.27
N LEU A 69 -6.87 -1.91 0.39
CA LEU A 69 -7.59 -2.15 1.65
C LEU A 69 -8.22 -3.55 1.64
N PRO A 70 -7.42 -4.62 1.51
CA PRO A 70 -7.96 -5.96 1.44
C PRO A 70 -8.34 -6.47 2.83
N GLU A 71 -9.38 -7.30 2.83
CA GLU A 71 -9.79 -8.06 4.00
C GLU A 71 -8.86 -9.28 4.19
N ILE A 72 -8.27 -9.42 5.37
CA ILE A 72 -7.40 -10.52 5.76
C ILE A 72 -8.21 -11.49 6.64
N ARG A 73 -8.55 -12.65 6.08
CA ARG A 73 -9.44 -13.63 6.72
C ARG A 73 -8.74 -14.75 7.50
N HIS A 74 -7.48 -15.06 7.17
CA HIS A 74 -6.88 -16.35 7.59
C HIS A 74 -5.53 -16.24 8.29
N SER A 75 -4.65 -15.32 7.86
CA SER A 75 -3.32 -15.18 8.45
C SER A 75 -2.96 -13.71 8.61
N HIS A 76 -2.78 -13.29 9.86
CA HIS A 76 -2.22 -11.98 10.21
C HIS A 76 -0.69 -11.99 10.19
N SER A 77 -0.05 -13.06 9.66
CA SER A 77 1.40 -13.17 9.63
C SER A 77 2.03 -12.04 8.81
N GLY A 78 3.20 -11.58 9.23
CA GLY A 78 3.95 -10.57 8.47
C GLY A 78 4.28 -11.05 7.04
N GLU A 79 4.48 -12.35 6.83
CA GLU A 79 4.65 -12.91 5.48
C GLU A 79 3.44 -12.59 4.57
N TYR A 80 2.21 -12.83 5.04
CA TYR A 80 1.02 -12.56 4.25
C TYR A 80 0.82 -11.06 3.98
N GLN A 81 1.11 -10.23 5.00
CA GLN A 81 1.11 -8.77 4.85
C GLN A 81 2.11 -8.33 3.77
N SER A 82 3.33 -8.88 3.81
CA SER A 82 4.40 -8.53 2.86
C SER A 82 4.03 -8.88 1.42
N ARG A 83 3.40 -10.04 1.20
CA ARG A 83 2.91 -10.47 -0.12
C ARG A 83 1.82 -9.54 -0.63
N THR A 84 0.90 -9.14 0.26
CA THR A 84 -0.19 -8.22 -0.06
C THR A 84 0.34 -6.82 -0.43
N ILE A 85 1.31 -6.32 0.34
CA ILE A 85 1.98 -5.04 0.05
C ILE A 85 2.73 -5.14 -1.28
N PHE A 86 3.51 -6.19 -1.51
CA PHE A 86 4.25 -6.37 -2.75
C PHE A 86 3.31 -6.43 -3.97
N SER A 87 2.22 -7.21 -3.89
CA SER A 87 1.21 -7.25 -4.95
C SER A 87 0.58 -5.88 -5.20
N THR A 88 0.37 -5.09 -4.15
CA THR A 88 -0.10 -3.70 -4.29
C THR A 88 0.94 -2.87 -5.05
N LEU A 89 2.22 -2.94 -4.69
CA LEU A 89 3.29 -2.21 -5.39
C LEU A 89 3.40 -2.61 -6.87
N ASP A 90 3.17 -3.89 -7.18
CA ASP A 90 3.19 -4.45 -8.53
C ASP A 90 2.01 -3.94 -9.37
N ILE A 91 0.79 -3.91 -8.82
CA ILE A 91 -0.40 -3.36 -9.48
C ILE A 91 -0.15 -1.92 -9.98
N TYR A 92 0.55 -1.11 -9.19
CA TYR A 92 0.86 0.29 -9.51
C TYR A 92 2.23 0.48 -10.22
N ASP A 93 2.97 -0.59 -10.51
CA ASP A 93 4.34 -0.59 -11.06
C ASP A 93 5.34 0.33 -10.31
N ILE A 94 5.22 0.43 -8.98
CA ILE A 94 6.03 1.35 -8.16
C ILE A 94 7.08 0.66 -7.28
N ALA A 95 7.24 -0.66 -7.40
CA ALA A 95 8.23 -1.42 -6.62
C ALA A 95 9.67 -0.85 -6.76
N ASN A 96 10.04 -0.39 -7.95
CA ASN A 96 11.35 0.23 -8.23
C ASN A 96 11.46 1.70 -7.75
N GLN A 97 10.32 2.35 -7.50
CA GLN A 97 10.24 3.73 -7.03
C GLN A 97 10.05 3.82 -5.50
N LEU A 98 10.02 2.68 -4.81
CA LEU A 98 9.80 2.62 -3.37
C LEU A 98 10.93 3.33 -2.60
N GLY A 99 10.54 4.23 -1.70
CA GLY A 99 11.41 4.94 -0.76
C GLY A 99 11.49 4.23 0.58
N CYS A 100 10.61 4.60 1.51
CA CYS A 100 10.51 3.98 2.83
C CYS A 100 9.14 3.31 3.04
N HIS A 101 9.12 2.34 3.93
CA HIS A 101 7.91 1.74 4.48
C HIS A 101 7.79 2.16 5.94
N THR A 102 6.58 2.53 6.36
CA THR A 102 6.23 2.91 7.74
C THR A 102 5.06 2.05 8.21
N GLY A 103 5.02 1.71 9.50
CA GLY A 103 3.95 0.91 10.10
C GLY A 103 3.89 1.16 11.61
N ASP A 104 2.87 0.61 12.27
CA ASP A 104 2.73 0.65 13.72
C ASP A 104 3.74 -0.27 14.43
N ASN A 105 3.80 -0.22 15.76
CA ASN A 105 4.78 -0.99 16.55
C ASN A 105 4.28 -2.42 16.86
N ALA A 106 3.73 -3.10 15.85
CA ALA A 106 3.31 -4.49 15.95
C ALA A 106 4.46 -5.42 15.56
N ALA A 107 4.69 -6.50 16.32
CA ALA A 107 5.73 -7.48 16.02
C ALA A 107 5.58 -8.13 14.62
N SER A 108 4.35 -8.18 14.10
CA SER A 108 4.11 -8.64 12.73
C SER A 108 4.74 -7.73 11.68
N ASN A 109 4.93 -6.45 11.96
CA ASN A 109 5.53 -5.50 11.03
C ASN A 109 7.02 -5.76 10.84
N ASP A 110 7.74 -6.19 11.88
CA ASP A 110 9.14 -6.57 11.76
C ASP A 110 9.30 -7.75 10.81
N THR A 111 8.48 -8.80 11.00
CA THR A 111 8.48 -9.96 10.10
C THR A 111 8.03 -9.59 8.69
N CYS A 112 7.01 -8.73 8.54
CA CYS A 112 6.56 -8.20 7.25
C CYS A 112 7.69 -7.49 6.51
N LEU A 113 8.41 -6.60 7.20
CA LEU A 113 9.53 -5.85 6.64
C LEU A 113 10.68 -6.76 6.21
N GLN A 114 10.99 -7.80 6.98
CA GLN A 114 12.00 -8.80 6.61
C GLN A 114 11.64 -9.51 5.31
N HIS A 115 10.40 -9.99 5.18
CA HIS A 115 9.92 -10.63 3.97
C HIS A 115 9.90 -9.66 2.78
N LEU A 116 9.34 -8.46 2.97
CA LEU A 116 9.24 -7.43 1.93
C LEU A 116 10.63 -6.99 1.44
N SER A 117 11.59 -6.82 2.35
CA SER A 117 12.98 -6.51 2.00
C SER A 117 13.63 -7.62 1.19
N THR A 118 13.31 -8.89 1.48
CA THR A 118 13.84 -10.04 0.73
C THR A 118 13.26 -10.05 -0.69
N THR A 119 11.95 -9.84 -0.84
CA THR A 119 11.28 -9.82 -2.15
C THR A 119 11.73 -8.64 -3.03
N LEU A 120 11.97 -7.46 -2.44
CA LEU A 120 12.37 -6.25 -3.17
C LEU A 120 13.86 -6.18 -3.52
N ARG A 121 14.69 -7.12 -3.04
CA ARG A 121 16.15 -7.13 -3.26
C ARG A 121 16.62 -8.31 -4.13
N PRO A 122 16.56 -8.20 -5.46
CA PRO A 122 17.49 -8.92 -6.33
C PRO A 122 18.78 -8.13 -6.59
N ASP A 123 18.75 -6.79 -6.53
CA ASP A 123 19.86 -5.94 -6.98
C ASP A 123 20.46 -5.09 -5.84
N ARG A 124 21.79 -5.18 -5.67
CA ARG A 124 22.54 -4.81 -4.45
C ARG A 124 22.81 -3.31 -4.28
N ASN A 125 22.33 -2.44 -5.16
CA ASN A 125 22.75 -1.03 -5.23
C ASN A 125 21.74 0.03 -4.77
N VAL A 126 20.55 -0.34 -4.28
CA VAL A 126 19.58 0.65 -3.75
C VAL A 126 19.54 0.57 -2.23
N ARG A 127 20.12 1.58 -1.56
CA ARG A 127 19.87 1.86 -0.13
C ARG A 127 18.39 2.20 0.04
N ARG A 128 17.56 1.18 0.29
CA ARG A 128 16.16 1.33 0.70
C ARG A 128 16.13 1.44 2.22
N THR A 129 15.99 2.66 2.73
CA THR A 129 15.82 2.89 4.17
C THR A 129 14.39 2.54 4.55
N LEU A 130 14.16 1.31 5.01
CA LEU A 130 12.94 0.92 5.70
C LEU A 130 13.07 1.45 7.13
N ALA A 131 12.43 2.58 7.42
CA ALA A 131 12.45 3.17 8.76
C ALA A 131 11.05 3.04 9.36
N LEU A 132 10.95 2.27 10.45
CA LEU A 132 9.80 2.26 11.35
C LEU A 132 9.80 3.61 12.09
N PHE A 133 9.03 4.57 11.60
CA PHE A 133 8.73 5.78 12.37
C PHE A 133 7.40 5.56 13.08
N SER A 134 7.48 5.25 14.37
CA SER A 134 6.33 5.24 15.27
C SER A 134 5.86 6.68 15.52
N HIS A 135 4.72 7.04 14.94
CA HIS A 135 3.83 7.99 15.60
C HIS A 135 2.38 7.70 15.23
N LEU A 136 1.63 7.30 16.24
CA LEU A 136 0.17 7.30 16.23
C LEU A 136 -0.27 8.74 15.96
N VAL A 137 -0.97 9.00 14.87
CA VAL A 137 -1.85 10.15 14.76
C VAL A 137 -3.20 9.62 14.29
N VAL A 138 -4.00 9.22 15.28
CA VAL A 138 -5.42 9.58 15.28
C VAL A 138 -5.49 10.93 15.98
#